data_AF-K6YIS5-F1
#
_entry.id   AF-K6YIS5-F1
#
_cell.length_a   1.000
_cell.length_b   1.000
_cell.length_c   1.000
_cell.angle_alpha   90.00
_cell.angle_beta   90.00
_cell.angle_gamma   90.00
#
_symmetry.space_group_name_H-M   'P 1'
#
loop_
_entity.id
_entity.type
_entity.pdbx_description
1 polymer ?
#
loop_
_entity_poly.entity_id
_entity_poly.type
_entity_poly.pdbx_seq_one_letter_code
_entity_poly.pdbx_strand_id
1 'polypeptide(L)'
;MDKKFRLLIELGAGEFEHVDGSLIAHLEGTRCLLKEWNASQVLQDAGLYHAAYGTSAFAQNLFELAQREEVATVIGSEIENIVYHYCACDRDAFFTQFGKVDKPIFYNRITTQRSAISSELLQQLCELSAANETEIAINNSDFVVQHGDELLDLFSRMQSFLSLSAQRKIQHVFASHL
;
A
#
# COMPACT_ATOMS: atom_id res chain seq x y z
N MET A 1 4.08 -15.51 11.35
CA MET A 1 3.04 -14.50 11.63
C MET A 1 3.43 -13.63 12.83
N ASP A 2 3.49 -12.32 12.62
CA ASP A 2 3.83 -11.29 13.60
C ASP A 2 2.86 -11.26 14.81
N LYS A 3 3.31 -10.83 16.01
CA LYS A 3 2.47 -10.77 17.22
C LYS A 3 1.36 -9.72 17.09
N LYS A 4 1.67 -8.54 16.54
CA LYS A 4 0.67 -7.47 16.34
C LYS A 4 -0.35 -7.88 15.28
N PHE A 5 0.07 -8.61 14.25
CA PHE A 5 -0.83 -9.15 13.23
C PHE A 5 -1.83 -10.15 13.81
N ARG A 6 -1.38 -11.05 14.69
CA ARG A 6 -2.30 -11.92 15.44
C ARG A 6 -3.26 -11.15 16.34
N LEU A 7 -2.78 -10.14 17.05
CA LEU A 7 -3.63 -9.29 17.89
C LEU A 7 -4.71 -8.54 17.09
N LEU A 8 -4.39 -8.08 15.88
CA LEU A 8 -5.39 -7.51 14.98
C LEU A 8 -6.41 -8.58 14.57
N ILE A 9 -5.97 -9.74 14.09
CA ILE A 9 -6.87 -10.85 13.75
C ILE A 9 -7.81 -11.18 14.93
N GLU A 10 -7.28 -11.21 16.15
CA GLU A 10 -8.04 -11.45 17.38
C GLU A 10 -9.01 -10.29 17.74
N LEU A 11 -8.71 -9.04 17.37
CA LEU A 11 -9.66 -7.93 17.51
C LEU A 11 -10.87 -8.06 16.56
N GLY A 12 -10.77 -8.86 15.49
CA GLY A 12 -11.83 -9.18 14.53
C GLY A 12 -12.39 -10.60 14.68
N ALA A 13 -12.20 -11.26 15.83
CA ALA A 13 -12.31 -12.71 16.10
C ALA A 13 -13.66 -13.44 15.84
N GLY A 14 -14.52 -12.98 14.94
CA GLY A 14 -15.73 -13.69 14.51
C GLY A 14 -15.70 -14.20 13.07
N GLU A 15 -15.11 -13.44 12.14
CA GLU A 15 -15.22 -13.74 10.69
C GLU A 15 -13.89 -14.16 10.04
N PHE A 16 -12.86 -14.35 10.88
CA PHE A 16 -11.45 -14.47 10.45
C PHE A 16 -10.92 -15.91 10.35
N GLU A 17 -11.74 -16.94 10.61
CA GLU A 17 -11.33 -18.34 10.40
C GLU A 17 -10.95 -18.65 8.93
N HIS A 18 -11.14 -17.69 8.01
CA HIS A 18 -10.81 -17.78 6.60
C HIS A 18 -10.02 -16.57 6.08
N VAL A 19 -9.07 -15.99 6.82
CA VAL A 19 -8.05 -15.17 6.13
C VAL A 19 -7.39 -16.08 5.11
N ASP A 20 -7.65 -15.79 3.84
CA ASP A 20 -7.08 -16.53 2.75
C ASP A 20 -5.55 -16.52 2.93
N GLY A 21 -4.93 -17.70 2.96
CA GLY A 21 -3.48 -17.82 3.08
C GLY A 21 -2.76 -17.04 1.97
N SER A 22 -3.44 -16.81 0.84
CA SER A 22 -2.97 -15.94 -0.24
C SER A 22 -2.82 -14.48 0.21
N LEU A 23 -3.78 -13.93 0.96
CA LEU A 23 -3.73 -12.55 1.46
C LEU A 23 -2.60 -12.37 2.47
N ILE A 24 -2.41 -13.33 3.40
CA ILE A 24 -1.30 -13.26 4.36
C ILE A 24 0.05 -13.28 3.63
N ALA A 25 0.20 -14.18 2.65
CA ALA A 25 1.42 -14.25 1.85
C ALA A 25 1.69 -12.94 1.11
N HIS A 26 0.65 -12.34 0.51
CA HIS A 26 0.72 -11.04 -0.16
C HIS A 26 1.18 -9.90 0.78
N LEU A 27 0.58 -9.79 1.97
CA LEU A 27 0.92 -8.76 2.95
C LEU A 27 2.36 -8.93 3.47
N GLU A 28 2.78 -10.17 3.75
CA GLU A 28 4.16 -10.46 4.14
C GLU A 28 5.15 -10.18 3.00
N GLY A 29 4.80 -10.49 1.75
CA GLY A 29 5.58 -10.18 0.55
C GLY A 29 5.79 -8.68 0.37
N THR A 30 4.73 -7.89 0.56
CA THR A 30 4.79 -6.41 0.46
C THR A 30 5.71 -5.84 1.53
N ARG A 31 5.59 -6.31 2.79
CA ARG A 31 6.52 -5.94 3.87
C ARG A 31 7.97 -6.32 3.53
N CYS A 32 8.19 -7.51 3.00
CA CYS A 32 9.53 -7.98 2.62
C CYS A 32 10.16 -7.09 1.56
N LEU A 33 9.42 -6.66 0.54
CA LEU A 33 9.90 -5.71 -0.47
C LEU A 33 10.28 -4.36 0.16
N LEU A 34 9.42 -3.79 1.01
CA LEU A 34 9.72 -2.54 1.72
C LEU A 34 10.99 -2.67 2.58
N LYS A 35 11.18 -3.83 3.23
CA LYS A 35 12.40 -4.13 3.98
C LYS A 35 13.62 -4.23 3.08
N GLU A 36 13.52 -4.93 1.95
CA GLU A 36 14.60 -5.00 0.93
C GLU A 36 14.98 -3.61 0.42
N TRP A 37 14.02 -2.69 0.36
CA TRP A 37 14.24 -1.32 -0.08
C TRP A 37 14.83 -0.41 1.01
N ASN A 38 15.05 -0.93 2.22
CA ASN A 38 15.47 -0.20 3.41
C ASN A 38 14.47 0.89 3.85
N ALA A 39 13.18 0.65 3.64
CA ALA A 39 12.12 1.51 4.17
C ALA A 39 12.15 1.53 5.71
N SER A 40 11.59 2.59 6.31
CA SER A 40 11.48 2.70 7.77
C SER A 40 10.66 1.54 8.35
N GLN A 41 10.90 1.19 9.63
CA GLN A 41 10.12 0.14 10.29
C GLN A 41 8.62 0.47 10.30
N VAL A 42 8.28 1.76 10.44
CA VAL A 42 6.89 2.26 10.37
C VAL A 42 6.26 1.92 9.02
N LEU A 43 6.97 2.15 7.91
CA LEU A 43 6.44 1.85 6.58
C LEU A 43 6.39 0.34 6.30
N GLN A 44 7.37 -0.43 6.77
CA GLN A 44 7.34 -1.89 6.69
C GLN A 44 6.12 -2.46 7.43
N ASP A 45 5.86 -1.99 8.66
CA ASP A 45 4.69 -2.37 9.44
C ASP A 45 3.41 -1.93 8.73
N ALA A 46 3.35 -0.70 8.18
CA ALA A 46 2.21 -0.25 7.39
C ALA A 46 1.94 -1.16 6.19
N GLY A 47 2.98 -1.65 5.50
CA GLY A 47 2.85 -2.62 4.42
C GLY A 47 2.23 -3.95 4.83
N LEU A 48 2.46 -4.40 6.07
CA LEU A 48 1.83 -5.60 6.62
C LEU A 48 0.33 -5.40 6.91
N TYR A 49 -0.09 -4.17 7.17
CA TYR A 49 -1.45 -3.83 7.60
C TYR A 49 -2.25 -3.03 6.57
N HIS A 50 -1.71 -2.80 5.37
CA HIS A 50 -2.26 -1.82 4.43
C HIS A 50 -3.68 -2.15 3.93
N ALA A 51 -4.10 -3.41 4.04
CA ALA A 51 -5.43 -3.88 3.68
C ALA A 51 -6.43 -3.90 4.86
N ALA A 52 -6.05 -3.40 6.04
CA ALA A 52 -6.87 -3.47 7.26
C ALA A 52 -8.28 -2.89 7.07
N TYR A 53 -8.42 -1.81 6.30
CA TYR A 53 -9.71 -1.15 6.04
C TYR A 53 -10.21 -1.36 4.61
N GLY A 54 -9.68 -2.38 3.91
CA GLY A 54 -9.83 -2.50 2.46
C GLY A 54 -9.10 -1.39 1.70
N THR A 55 -9.13 -1.46 0.38
CA THR A 55 -8.52 -0.49 -0.54
C THR A 55 -9.46 -0.19 -1.71
N SER A 56 -9.06 0.68 -2.63
CA SER A 56 -9.84 0.89 -3.85
C SER A 56 -9.87 -0.33 -4.78
N ALA A 57 -8.84 -1.19 -4.72
CA ALA A 57 -8.73 -2.41 -5.53
C ALA A 57 -9.19 -3.67 -4.78
N PHE A 58 -9.36 -3.60 -3.45
CA PHE A 58 -9.75 -4.73 -2.60
C PHE A 58 -10.83 -4.32 -1.61
N ALA A 59 -12.07 -4.73 -1.84
CA ALA A 59 -13.23 -4.25 -1.08
C ALA A 59 -13.43 -4.93 0.28
N GLN A 60 -12.73 -6.02 0.57
CA GLN A 60 -12.90 -6.73 1.84
C GLN A 60 -12.15 -5.99 2.95
N ASN A 61 -12.91 -5.52 3.93
CA ASN A 61 -12.38 -4.82 5.08
C ASN A 61 -12.12 -5.82 6.21
N LEU A 62 -10.95 -5.75 6.83
CA LEU A 62 -10.64 -6.53 8.04
C LEU A 62 -11.23 -5.84 9.28
N PHE A 63 -11.31 -4.51 9.25
CA PHE A 63 -11.89 -3.65 10.28
C PHE A 63 -12.73 -2.56 9.62
N GLU A 64 -13.78 -2.13 10.32
CA GLU A 64 -14.53 -0.95 9.94
C GLU A 64 -13.71 0.32 10.21
N LEU A 65 -13.97 1.38 9.44
CA LEU A 65 -13.37 2.70 9.65
C LEU A 65 -13.75 3.33 11.00
N ALA A 66 -14.80 2.81 11.66
CA ALA A 66 -15.14 3.20 13.02
C ALA A 66 -14.11 2.67 14.06
N GLN A 67 -13.38 1.60 13.73
CA GLN A 67 -12.46 0.90 14.65
C GLN A 67 -11.01 1.43 14.58
N ARG A 68 -10.81 2.63 14.02
CA ARG A 68 -9.46 3.16 13.77
C ARG A 68 -8.65 3.38 15.04
N GLU A 69 -9.31 3.80 16.13
CA GLU A 69 -8.64 4.04 17.41
C GLU A 69 -8.16 2.72 18.05
N GLU A 70 -8.95 1.66 17.94
CA GLU A 70 -8.60 0.32 18.39
C GLU A 70 -7.43 -0.25 17.58
N VAL A 71 -7.47 -0.10 16.26
CA VAL A 71 -6.38 -0.53 15.37
C VAL A 71 -5.09 0.25 15.70
N ALA A 72 -5.18 1.58 15.85
CA ALA A 72 -4.04 2.43 16.21
C ALA A 72 -3.41 2.04 17.56
N THR A 73 -4.22 1.60 18.52
CA THR A 73 -3.75 1.11 19.83
C THR A 73 -2.87 -0.14 19.70
N VAL A 74 -3.12 -0.99 18.69
CA VAL A 74 -2.35 -2.22 18.47
C VAL A 74 -1.11 -2.00 17.61
N ILE A 75 -1.26 -1.29 16.48
CA ILE A 75 -0.15 -1.17 15.52
C ILE A 75 0.71 0.06 15.77
N GLY A 76 0.14 1.11 16.39
CA GLY A 76 0.75 2.43 16.58
C GLY A 76 0.09 3.47 15.67
N SER A 77 -0.07 4.69 16.17
CA SER A 77 -0.78 5.78 15.47
C SER A 77 -0.12 6.19 14.16
N GLU A 78 1.21 6.22 14.10
CA GLU A 78 1.94 6.56 12.87
C GLU A 78 1.71 5.53 11.76
N ILE A 79 1.71 4.24 12.14
CA ILE A 79 1.47 3.12 11.23
C ILE A 79 0.02 3.16 10.75
N GLU A 80 -0.93 3.30 11.68
CA GLU A 80 -2.35 3.41 11.36
C GLU A 80 -2.65 4.58 10.44
N ASN A 81 -1.99 5.73 10.65
CA ASN A 81 -2.17 6.89 9.79
C ASN A 81 -1.81 6.60 8.33
N ILE A 82 -0.73 5.86 8.07
CA ILE A 82 -0.35 5.44 6.70
C ILE A 82 -1.40 4.48 6.14
N VAL A 83 -1.79 3.47 6.92
CA VAL A 83 -2.80 2.46 6.52
C VAL A 83 -4.13 3.11 6.16
N TYR A 84 -4.61 4.04 6.98
CA TYR A 84 -5.81 4.81 6.69
C TYR A 84 -5.68 5.62 5.41
N HIS A 85 -4.60 6.38 5.23
CA HIS A 85 -4.43 7.19 4.01
C HIS A 85 -4.28 6.32 2.77
N TYR A 86 -3.68 5.14 2.88
CA TYR A 86 -3.61 4.18 1.78
C TYR A 86 -5.00 3.68 1.38
N CYS A 87 -5.82 3.28 2.34
CA CYS A 87 -7.23 2.89 2.14
C CYS A 87 -8.09 4.03 1.57
N ALA A 88 -7.93 5.23 2.14
CA ALA A 88 -8.71 6.42 1.82
C ALA A 88 -8.33 7.05 0.48
N CYS A 89 -7.21 6.66 -0.12
CA CYS A 89 -6.71 7.24 -1.36
C CYS A 89 -7.65 6.91 -2.53
N ASP A 90 -8.21 7.94 -3.15
CA ASP A 90 -8.73 7.84 -4.52
C ASP A 90 -7.55 7.75 -5.47
N ARG A 91 -7.10 6.52 -5.78
CA ARG A 91 -5.92 6.27 -6.61
C ARG A 91 -6.05 6.90 -8.00
N ASP A 92 -7.22 6.86 -8.61
CA ASP A 92 -7.44 7.39 -9.98
C ASP A 92 -7.25 8.91 -9.99
N ALA A 93 -7.86 9.62 -9.04
CA ALA A 93 -7.71 11.07 -8.93
C ALA A 93 -6.30 11.48 -8.45
N PHE A 94 -5.70 10.69 -7.56
CA PHE A 94 -4.41 11.01 -6.97
C PHE A 94 -3.25 10.75 -7.94
N PHE A 95 -3.22 9.58 -8.57
CA PHE A 95 -2.08 9.11 -9.37
C PHE A 95 -1.98 9.75 -10.76
N THR A 96 -3.08 10.27 -11.29
CA THR A 96 -3.09 11.00 -12.56
C THR A 96 -2.38 12.36 -12.49
N GLN A 97 -2.05 12.84 -11.29
CA GLN A 97 -1.34 14.11 -11.06
C GLN A 97 0.20 14.00 -11.18
N PHE A 98 0.78 12.82 -10.96
CA PHE A 98 2.24 12.65 -11.00
C PHE A 98 2.80 12.96 -12.39
N GLY A 99 3.93 13.68 -12.43
CA GLY A 99 4.53 14.19 -13.65
C GLY A 99 3.86 15.45 -14.22
N LYS A 100 2.74 15.92 -13.65
CA LYS A 100 2.03 17.15 -14.06
C LYS A 100 2.14 18.27 -13.04
N VAL A 101 2.31 17.93 -11.76
CA VAL A 101 2.43 18.88 -10.65
C VAL A 101 3.52 18.44 -9.68
N ASP A 102 4.19 19.39 -9.04
CA ASP A 102 5.24 19.10 -8.05
C ASP A 102 4.67 18.59 -6.71
N LYS A 103 3.44 18.99 -6.39
CA LYS A 103 2.78 18.67 -5.11
C LYS A 103 1.37 18.13 -5.38
N PRO A 104 1.22 16.80 -5.54
CA PRO A 104 -0.09 16.17 -5.72
C PRO A 104 -1.01 16.47 -4.53
N ILE A 105 -2.26 16.81 -4.82
CA ILE A 105 -3.31 16.96 -3.81
C ILE A 105 -3.88 15.58 -3.50
N PHE A 106 -3.95 15.20 -2.23
CA PHE A 106 -4.55 13.94 -1.81
C PHE A 106 -6.08 14.02 -1.92
N TYR A 107 -6.67 12.99 -2.52
CA TYR A 107 -8.12 12.85 -2.67
C TYR A 107 -8.58 11.74 -1.73
N ASN A 108 -9.34 12.12 -0.71
CA ASN A 108 -9.90 11.18 0.24
C ASN A 108 -11.24 10.67 -0.29
N ARG A 109 -11.31 9.42 -0.72
CA ARG A 109 -12.53 8.80 -1.26
C ARG A 109 -13.61 8.54 -0.20
N ILE A 110 -13.24 8.51 1.07
CA ILE A 110 -14.15 8.25 2.21
C ILE A 110 -14.84 9.55 2.60
N THR A 111 -14.09 10.64 2.76
CA THR A 111 -14.63 11.93 3.21
C THR A 111 -14.98 12.87 2.05
N THR A 112 -14.59 12.52 0.82
CA THR A 112 -14.64 13.35 -0.40
C THR A 112 -13.79 14.63 -0.35
N GLN A 113 -13.01 14.81 0.72
CA GLN A 113 -12.17 15.99 0.91
C GLN A 113 -10.89 15.91 0.07
N ARG A 114 -10.36 17.09 -0.25
CA ARG A 114 -9.08 17.28 -0.92
C ARG A 114 -8.15 18.05 -0.01
N SER A 115 -6.95 17.54 0.21
CA SER A 115 -5.99 18.16 1.12
C SER A 115 -4.56 17.98 0.64
N ALA A 116 -3.69 18.92 1.01
CA ALA A 116 -2.26 18.66 0.97
C ALA A 116 -1.91 17.62 2.05
N ILE A 117 -0.96 16.75 1.75
CA ILE A 117 -0.33 15.85 2.73
C ILE A 117 1.14 16.21 2.90
N SER A 118 1.77 15.76 3.98
CA SER A 118 3.20 15.99 4.19
C SER A 118 4.02 15.29 3.09
N SER A 119 5.20 15.82 2.79
CA SER A 119 6.12 15.19 1.83
C SER A 119 6.50 13.77 2.24
N GLU A 120 6.62 13.52 3.54
CA GLU A 120 6.89 12.19 4.07
C GLU A 120 5.73 11.22 3.84
N LEU A 121 4.49 11.62 4.13
CA LEU A 121 3.33 10.76 3.88
C LEU A 121 3.13 10.51 2.37
N LEU A 122 3.36 11.52 1.53
CA LEU A 122 3.36 11.35 0.08
C LEU A 122 4.36 10.28 -0.37
N GLN A 123 5.61 10.38 0.11
CA GLN A 123 6.64 9.39 -0.19
C GLN A 123 6.28 7.99 0.31
N GLN A 124 5.76 7.88 1.53
CA GLN A 124 5.30 6.61 2.12
C GLN A 124 4.19 5.97 1.30
N LEU A 125 3.19 6.73 0.85
CA LEU A 125 2.10 6.22 0.00
C LEU A 125 2.60 5.78 -1.38
N CYS A 126 3.53 6.52 -1.98
CA CYS A 126 4.15 6.15 -3.26
C CYS A 126 4.95 4.85 -3.13
N GLU A 127 5.82 4.76 -2.13
CA GLU A 127 6.69 3.61 -1.89
C GLU A 127 5.86 2.35 -1.54
N LEU A 128 4.84 2.49 -0.68
CA LEU A 128 3.92 1.39 -0.35
C LEU A 128 3.12 0.93 -1.57
N SER A 129 2.62 1.86 -2.39
CA SER A 129 1.91 1.51 -3.62
C SER A 129 2.82 0.75 -4.58
N ALA A 130 4.06 1.20 -4.76
CA ALA A 130 5.02 0.50 -5.59
C ALA A 130 5.34 -0.90 -5.06
N ALA A 131 5.53 -1.06 -3.75
CA ALA A 131 5.78 -2.36 -3.13
C ALA A 131 4.61 -3.32 -3.33
N ASN A 132 3.38 -2.85 -3.11
CA ASN A 132 2.16 -3.61 -3.29
C ASN A 132 2.02 -4.17 -4.72
N GLU A 133 2.09 -3.30 -5.73
CA GLU A 133 1.91 -3.74 -7.13
C GLU A 133 3.09 -4.61 -7.61
N THR A 134 4.30 -4.33 -7.13
CA THR A 134 5.48 -5.16 -7.46
C THR A 134 5.37 -6.55 -6.86
N GLU A 135 4.83 -6.68 -5.64
CA GLU A 135 4.56 -7.96 -5.01
C GLU A 135 3.57 -8.79 -5.84
N ILE A 136 2.46 -8.17 -6.25
CA ILE A 136 1.44 -8.83 -7.07
C ILE A 136 2.04 -9.27 -8.41
N ALA A 137 2.81 -8.40 -9.06
CA ALA A 137 3.49 -8.68 -10.32
C ALA A 137 4.47 -9.87 -10.23
N ILE A 138 5.21 -10.00 -9.13
CA ILE A 138 6.14 -11.13 -8.90
C ILE A 138 5.37 -12.47 -8.86
N ASN A 139 4.16 -12.47 -8.31
CA ASN A 139 3.40 -13.69 -8.07
C ASN A 139 2.32 -13.97 -9.12
N ASN A 140 2.08 -13.04 -10.05
CA ASN A 140 1.02 -13.15 -11.04
C ASN A 140 1.46 -12.60 -12.41
N SER A 141 1.86 -13.51 -13.31
CA SER A 141 2.26 -13.14 -14.68
C SER A 141 1.14 -12.51 -15.50
N ASP A 142 -0.11 -12.95 -15.29
CA ASP A 142 -1.28 -12.41 -16.01
C ASP A 142 -1.54 -10.96 -15.60
N PHE A 143 -1.31 -10.63 -14.32
CA PHE A 143 -1.36 -9.24 -13.84
C PHE A 143 -0.36 -8.35 -14.57
N VAL A 144 0.86 -8.84 -14.80
CA VAL A 144 1.86 -8.07 -15.55
C VAL A 144 1.46 -7.86 -17.01
N VAL A 145 0.91 -8.89 -17.66
CA VAL A 145 0.39 -8.77 -19.03
C VAL A 145 -0.76 -7.75 -19.11
N GLN A 146 -1.63 -7.69 -18.10
CA GLN A 146 -2.81 -6.83 -18.10
C GLN A 146 -2.50 -5.38 -17.69
N HIS A 147 -1.59 -5.17 -16.74
CA HIS A 147 -1.39 -3.87 -16.07
C HIS A 147 0.04 -3.34 -16.13
N GLY A 148 1.01 -4.13 -16.62
CA GLY A 148 2.43 -3.82 -16.53
C GLY A 148 2.84 -2.50 -17.19
N ASP A 149 2.33 -2.22 -18.40
CA ASP A 149 2.65 -0.99 -19.14
C ASP A 149 2.13 0.26 -18.41
N GLU A 150 0.88 0.22 -17.93
CA GLU A 150 0.25 1.32 -17.20
C GLU A 150 0.96 1.58 -15.87
N LEU A 151 1.36 0.52 -15.16
CA LEU A 151 2.11 0.61 -13.91
C LEU A 151 3.53 1.13 -14.14
N LEU A 152 4.22 0.71 -15.21
CA LEU A 152 5.53 1.23 -15.57
C LEU A 152 5.50 2.73 -15.88
N ASP A 153 4.50 3.19 -16.64
CA ASP A 153 4.30 4.63 -16.88
C ASP A 153 4.07 5.38 -15.56
N LEU A 154 3.18 4.86 -14.71
CA LEU A 154 2.88 5.45 -13.41
C LEU A 154 4.15 5.57 -12.55
N PHE A 155 4.92 4.49 -12.41
CA PHE A 155 6.13 4.47 -11.58
C PHE A 155 7.24 5.35 -12.15
N SER A 156 7.32 5.48 -13.47
CA SER A 156 8.20 6.45 -14.12
C SER A 156 7.82 7.89 -13.75
N ARG A 157 6.53 8.23 -13.79
CA ARG A 157 6.03 9.56 -13.36
C ARG A 157 6.18 9.81 -11.86
N MET A 158 6.16 8.75 -11.04
CA MET A 158 6.35 8.80 -9.59
C MET A 158 7.83 8.76 -9.15
N GLN A 159 8.78 8.64 -10.08
CA GLN A 159 10.17 8.27 -9.78
C GLN A 159 10.83 9.15 -8.69
N SER A 160 10.56 10.45 -8.66
CA SER A 160 11.12 11.37 -7.65
C SER A 160 10.64 11.11 -6.21
N PHE A 161 9.56 10.34 -6.06
CA PHE A 161 8.98 9.95 -4.78
C PHE A 161 9.30 8.50 -4.39
N LEU A 162 10.09 7.79 -5.21
CA LEU A 162 10.45 6.39 -4.97
C LEU A 162 11.92 6.26 -4.61
N SER A 163 12.24 5.35 -3.69
CA SER A 163 13.63 5.00 -3.39
C SER A 163 14.33 4.40 -4.61
N LEU A 164 15.66 4.53 -4.68
CA LEU A 164 16.44 3.90 -5.75
C LEU A 164 16.29 2.37 -5.76
N SER A 165 16.08 1.77 -4.58
CA SER A 165 15.85 0.33 -4.44
C SER A 165 14.53 -0.08 -5.09
N ALA A 166 13.45 0.67 -4.83
CA ALA A 166 12.15 0.49 -5.46
C ALA A 166 12.25 0.62 -6.98
N GLN A 167 12.83 1.71 -7.47
CA GLN A 167 12.99 1.96 -8.90
C GLN A 167 13.69 0.81 -9.63
N ARG A 168 14.79 0.29 -9.05
CA ARG A 168 15.53 -0.85 -9.62
C ARG A 168 14.72 -2.14 -9.63
N LYS A 169 14.00 -2.43 -8.54
CA LYS A 169 13.18 -3.63 -8.43
C LYS A 169 12.01 -3.60 -9.42
N ILE A 170 11.32 -2.45 -9.53
CA ILE A 170 10.25 -2.21 -10.51
C ILE A 170 10.77 -2.46 -11.92
N GLN A 171 11.90 -1.84 -12.29
CA GLN A 171 12.51 -2.08 -13.60
C GLN A 171 12.79 -3.56 -13.84
N HIS A 172 13.34 -4.27 -12.86
CA HIS A 172 13.63 -5.70 -13.01
C HIS A 172 12.37 -6.56 -13.21
N VAL A 173 11.33 -6.32 -12.41
CA VAL A 173 10.09 -7.11 -12.42
C VAL A 173 9.29 -6.84 -13.69
N PHE A 174 9.12 -5.57 -14.05
CA PHE A 174 8.24 -5.18 -15.15
C PHE A 174 8.94 -5.11 -16.52
N ALA A 175 10.28 -4.96 -16.61
CA ALA A 175 10.98 -4.97 -17.90
C ALA A 175 11.10 -6.36 -18.54
N SER A 176 10.76 -7.42 -17.81
CA SER A 176 10.77 -8.80 -18.35
C SER A 176 9.66 -9.07 -19.38
N HIS A 177 8.80 -8.07 -19.64
CA HIS A 177 7.65 -8.13 -20.55
C HIS A 177 7.72 -7.13 -21.72
N LEU A 178 8.87 -6.45 -21.91
CA LEU A 178 9.18 -5.65 -23.10
C LEU A 178 9.83 -6.48 -24.21
#